data_AF-A0A7C9J266-F1
#
_entry.id   AF-A0A7C9J266-F1
#
_cell.length_a   1.000
_cell.length_b   1.000
_cell.length_c   1.000
_cell.angle_alpha   90.00
_cell.angle_beta   90.00
_cell.angle_gamma   90.00
#
_symmetry.space_group_name_H-M   'P 1'
#
loop_
_entity.id
_entity.type
_entity.pdbx_description
1 polymer ?
#
loop_
_entity_poly.entity_id
_entity_poly.type
_entity_poly.pdbx_seq_one_letter_code
_entity_poly.pdbx_strand_id
1 'polypeptide(L)'
;MALPRKGSRLITVDGKAYRWRVRHKPTYCEGLGWSPLSFSVEHGVRPGSVLQVSLPWARPDNWIGARAVTVRPGLVASVVRRALDEGWTPDAAGSTVFLAIAENELAEYVVPFR
;
A
#
# COMPACT_ATOMS: atom_id res chain seq x y z
N MET A 1 -8.50 -12.10 8.12
CA MET A 1 -8.62 -10.67 8.48
C MET A 1 -9.09 -9.92 7.25
N ALA A 2 -9.88 -8.86 7.41
CA ALA A 2 -10.32 -8.03 6.28
C ALA A 2 -10.15 -6.54 6.63
N LEU A 3 -9.87 -5.73 5.63
CA LEU A 3 -9.71 -4.29 5.78
C LEU A 3 -11.06 -3.64 6.13
N PRO A 4 -11.07 -2.66 7.05
CA PRO A 4 -12.28 -1.91 7.31
C PRO A 4 -12.68 -1.13 6.06
N ARG A 5 -13.97 -1.20 5.69
CA ARG A 5 -14.50 -0.48 4.52
C ARG A 5 -14.32 1.03 4.65
N LYS A 6 -14.49 1.57 5.86
CA LYS A 6 -14.32 3.01 6.14
C LYS A 6 -12.86 3.44 5.98
N GLY A 7 -12.63 4.46 5.16
CA GLY A 7 -11.30 4.99 4.86
C GLY A 7 -10.48 4.11 3.91
N SER A 8 -11.08 3.04 3.38
CA SER A 8 -10.51 2.29 2.25
C SER A 8 -10.93 2.93 0.92
N ARG A 9 -10.17 2.62 -0.13
CA ARG A 9 -10.41 3.05 -1.51
C ARG A 9 -10.44 1.81 -2.39
N LEU A 10 -11.20 1.87 -3.48
CA LEU A 10 -11.23 0.82 -4.50
C LEU A 10 -10.30 1.18 -5.66
N ILE A 11 -9.76 0.15 -6.29
CA ILE A 11 -9.01 0.24 -7.54
C ILE A 11 -9.23 -1.03 -8.35
N THR A 12 -9.28 -0.91 -9.67
CA THR A 12 -9.28 -2.06 -10.57
C THR A 12 -7.87 -2.21 -11.16
N VAL A 13 -7.29 -3.39 -10.99
CA VAL A 13 -5.98 -3.76 -11.56
C VAL A 13 -6.21 -5.01 -12.40
N ASP A 14 -5.90 -4.92 -13.69
CA ASP A 14 -6.00 -6.01 -14.66
C ASP A 14 -7.36 -6.74 -14.61
N GLY A 15 -8.45 -5.96 -14.53
CA GLY A 15 -9.83 -6.44 -14.49
C GLY A 15 -10.32 -6.95 -13.14
N LYS A 16 -9.46 -7.03 -12.11
CA LYS A 16 -9.84 -7.45 -10.75
C LYS A 16 -9.97 -6.25 -9.81
N ALA A 17 -11.02 -6.25 -9.00
CA ALA A 17 -11.26 -5.19 -8.02
C ALA A 17 -10.46 -5.45 -6.74
N TYR A 18 -9.74 -4.44 -6.27
CA TYR A 18 -8.97 -4.44 -5.04
C TYR A 18 -9.44 -3.32 -4.11
N ARG A 19 -9.29 -3.55 -2.82
CA ARG A 19 -9.49 -2.54 -1.78
C ARG A 19 -8.15 -2.24 -1.14
N TRP A 20 -7.82 -0.97 -1.00
CA TRP A 20 -6.59 -0.55 -0.36
C TRP A 20 -6.83 0.55 0.66
N ARG A 21 -5.93 0.66 1.63
CA ARG A 21 -6.06 1.60 2.74
C ARG A 21 -4.71 2.05 3.27
N VAL A 22 -4.55 3.36 3.38
CA VAL A 22 -3.56 4.00 4.24
C VAL A 22 -4.23 4.27 5.58
N ARG A 23 -3.58 3.97 6.72
CA ARG A 23 -4.14 4.29 8.04
C ARG A 23 -4.39 5.80 8.14
N HIS A 24 -5.52 6.20 8.73
CA HIS A 24 -5.90 7.61 8.82
C HIS A 24 -4.99 8.41 9.76
N LYS A 25 -4.65 7.85 10.92
CA LYS A 25 -3.67 8.46 11.84
C LYS A 25 -2.33 7.74 11.70
N PRO A 26 -1.19 8.41 11.88
CA PRO A 26 0.07 7.71 12.01
C PRO A 26 0.06 6.85 13.28
N THR A 27 0.84 5.77 13.28
CA THR A 27 1.33 5.19 14.53
C THR A 27 2.35 6.14 15.17
N TYR A 28 2.72 5.91 16.42
CA TYR A 28 3.74 6.72 17.09
C TYR A 28 5.06 6.72 16.32
N CYS A 29 5.53 5.55 15.88
CA CYS A 29 6.75 5.42 15.08
C CYS A 29 6.65 6.12 13.72
N GLU A 30 5.50 6.05 13.04
CA GLU A 30 5.31 6.78 11.77
C GLU A 30 5.27 8.30 12.01
N GLY A 31 4.70 8.74 13.14
CA GLY A 31 4.63 10.16 13.52
C GLY A 31 6.02 10.75 13.78
N LEU A 32 6.91 9.99 14.41
CA LEU A 32 8.31 10.38 14.63
C LEU A 32 9.24 10.08 13.44
N GLY A 33 8.71 9.56 12.33
CA GLY A 33 9.51 9.19 11.16
C GLY A 33 10.44 7.97 11.37
N TRP A 34 10.26 7.21 12.45
CA TRP A 34 11.03 5.99 12.75
C TRP A 34 10.57 4.78 11.96
N SER A 35 9.33 4.81 11.47
CA SER A 35 8.85 3.82 10.52
C SER A 35 8.27 4.50 9.30
N PRO A 36 8.43 3.91 8.12
CA PRO A 36 7.98 4.54 6.90
C PRO A 36 6.47 4.42 6.71
N LEU A 37 5.95 5.13 5.71
CA LEU A 37 4.57 5.05 5.24
C LEU A 37 4.24 3.64 4.76
N SER A 38 3.17 3.09 5.33
CA SER A 38 2.62 1.80 4.90
C SER A 38 1.17 1.90 4.44
N PHE A 39 0.77 0.95 3.60
CA PHE A 39 -0.62 0.75 3.21
C PHE A 39 -0.93 -0.73 3.04
N SER A 40 -2.20 -1.07 3.13
CA SER A 40 -2.67 -2.45 3.00
C SER A 40 -3.54 -2.59 1.76
N VAL A 41 -3.52 -3.76 1.13
CA VAL A 41 -4.37 -4.12 -0.02
C VAL A 41 -4.99 -5.49 0.19
N GLU A 42 -6.23 -5.69 -0.24
CA GLU A 42 -6.91 -6.99 -0.29
C GLU A 42 -7.78 -7.10 -1.55
N HIS A 43 -8.26 -8.30 -1.86
CA HIS A 43 -9.26 -8.49 -2.91
C HIS A 43 -10.58 -7.77 -2.54
N GLY A 44 -11.13 -6.98 -3.47
CA GLY A 44 -12.28 -6.11 -3.22
C GLY A 44 -13.61 -6.84 -2.99
N VAL A 45 -13.78 -7.99 -3.66
CA VAL A 45 -14.99 -8.85 -3.60
C VAL A 45 -14.83 -10.04 -2.63
N ARG A 46 -13.80 -10.88 -2.83
CA ARG A 46 -13.50 -12.08 -2.03
C ARG A 46 -12.18 -11.95 -1.27
N PRO A 47 -12.12 -11.18 -0.17
CA PRO A 47 -10.88 -11.00 0.59
C PRO A 47 -10.43 -12.32 1.24
N GLY A 48 -9.25 -12.82 0.86
CA GLY A 48 -8.64 -14.04 1.42
C GLY A 48 -7.30 -13.78 2.11
N SER A 49 -6.43 -12.99 1.48
CA SER A 49 -5.13 -12.56 2.01
C SER A 49 -4.97 -11.04 1.88
N VAL A 50 -4.24 -10.43 2.84
CA VAL A 50 -3.90 -9.00 2.85
C VAL A 50 -2.43 -8.83 2.47
N LEU A 51 -2.16 -7.93 1.55
CA LEU A 51 -0.82 -7.43 1.26
C LEU A 51 -0.56 -6.20 2.13
N GLN A 52 0.49 -6.23 2.95
CA GLN A 52 0.98 -5.10 3.72
C GLN A 52 2.23 -4.53 3.04
N VAL A 53 2.13 -3.30 2.55
CA VAL A 53 3.18 -2.65 1.78
C VAL A 53 3.87 -1.59 2.64
N SER A 54 5.20 -1.62 2.66
CA SER A 54 6.04 -0.55 3.21
C SER A 54 6.72 0.21 2.09
N LEU A 55 6.59 1.54 2.08
CA LEU A 55 7.35 2.43 1.20
C LEU A 55 8.64 2.89 1.92
N PRO A 56 9.59 3.57 1.27
CA PRO A 56 10.78 4.11 1.95
C PRO A 56 10.63 5.58 2.35
N TRP A 57 9.43 6.15 2.25
CA TRP A 57 9.17 7.55 2.59
C TRP A 57 8.39 7.71 3.88
N ALA A 58 8.53 8.88 4.52
CA ALA A 58 7.69 9.26 5.64
C ALA A 58 6.23 9.51 5.21
N ARG A 59 5.33 9.50 6.19
CA ARG A 59 3.94 9.89 5.98
C ARG A 59 3.79 11.41 5.83
N PRO A 60 2.82 11.91 5.06
CA PRO A 60 2.57 13.35 4.93
C PRO A 60 2.21 14.06 6.24
N ASP A 61 1.60 13.34 7.18
CA ASP A 61 1.15 13.82 8.49
C ASP A 61 2.13 13.48 9.63
N ASN A 62 3.42 13.27 9.31
CA ASN A 62 4.47 13.09 10.32
C ASN A 62 4.70 14.37 11.14
N TRP A 63 5.14 14.21 12.38
CA TRP A 63 5.30 15.30 13.35
C TRP A 63 6.65 16.01 13.26
N ILE A 64 7.58 15.48 12.47
CA ILE A 64 8.96 15.98 12.37
C ILE A 64 9.21 16.77 11.07
N GLY A 65 8.20 16.96 10.22
CA GLY A 65 8.32 17.67 8.96
C GLY A 65 9.18 16.96 7.90
N ALA A 66 9.40 15.64 8.02
CA ALA A 66 10.18 14.88 7.05
C ALA A 66 9.54 14.89 5.65
N ARG A 67 10.37 14.85 4.60
CA ARG A 67 9.90 14.74 3.22
C ARG A 67 9.04 13.49 3.06
N ALA A 68 7.82 13.69 2.57
CA ALA A 68 6.80 12.66 2.52
C ALA A 68 6.15 12.58 1.15
N VAL A 69 5.46 11.46 0.90
CA VAL A 69 4.67 11.27 -0.31
C VAL A 69 3.25 10.80 0.02
N THR A 70 2.33 11.00 -0.92
CA THR A 70 0.99 10.40 -0.85
C THR A 70 0.93 9.14 -1.70
N VAL A 71 0.32 8.08 -1.16
CA VAL A 71 0.03 6.86 -1.94
C VAL A 71 -1.02 7.17 -3.01
N ARG A 72 -0.63 7.02 -4.28
CA ARG A 72 -1.51 7.26 -5.44
C ARG A 72 -2.03 5.92 -5.99
N PRO A 73 -3.21 5.90 -6.64
CA PRO A 73 -3.74 4.69 -7.27
C PRO A 73 -2.76 4.01 -8.25
N GLY A 74 -1.99 4.78 -9.02
CA GLY A 74 -0.99 4.22 -9.95
C GLY A 74 0.09 3.39 -9.25
N LEU A 75 0.64 3.90 -8.13
CA LEU A 75 1.58 3.15 -7.29
C LEU A 75 0.94 1.87 -6.74
N VAL A 76 -0.30 1.96 -6.26
CA VAL A 76 -1.04 0.79 -5.75
C VAL A 76 -1.21 -0.26 -6.84
N ALA A 77 -1.57 0.16 -8.06
CA ALA A 77 -1.73 -0.77 -9.19
C ALA A 77 -0.42 -1.51 -9.50
N SER A 78 0.70 -0.77 -9.60
CA SER A 78 1.99 -1.38 -9.90
C SER A 78 2.47 -2.34 -8.79
N VAL A 79 2.27 -1.98 -7.53
CA VAL A 79 2.60 -2.84 -6.38
C VAL A 79 1.72 -4.10 -6.37
N VAL A 80 0.44 -3.98 -6.71
CA VAL A 80 -0.45 -5.15 -6.83
C VAL A 80 0.05 -6.09 -7.93
N ARG A 81 0.40 -5.58 -9.12
CA ARG A 81 0.94 -6.43 -10.19
C ARG A 81 2.20 -7.17 -9.75
N ARG A 82 3.16 -6.44 -9.17
CA ARG A 82 4.38 -7.05 -8.62
C ARG A 82 4.07 -8.15 -7.60
N ALA A 83 3.20 -7.87 -6.64
CA ALA A 83 2.85 -8.87 -5.62
C ALA A 83 2.21 -10.11 -6.24
N LEU A 84 1.36 -9.97 -7.26
CA LEU A 84 0.79 -11.09 -8.01
C LEU A 84 1.88 -11.90 -8.73
N ASP A 85 2.84 -11.23 -9.36
CA ASP A 85 3.99 -11.87 -10.02
C ASP A 85 4.90 -12.61 -9.00
N GLU A 86 4.99 -12.09 -7.77
CA GLU A 86 5.68 -12.73 -6.63
C GLU A 86 4.85 -13.84 -5.95
N GLY A 87 3.66 -14.16 -6.46
CA GLY A 87 2.83 -15.27 -6.00
C GLY A 87 1.82 -14.93 -4.90
N TRP A 88 1.56 -13.65 -4.63
CA TRP A 88 0.48 -13.25 -3.74
C TRP A 88 -0.88 -13.68 -4.32
N THR A 89 -1.66 -14.42 -3.52
CA THR A 89 -2.98 -14.94 -3.90
C THR A 89 -4.08 -14.24 -3.10
N PRO A 90 -4.65 -13.14 -3.61
CA PRO A 90 -5.47 -12.22 -2.81
C PRO A 90 -6.83 -12.78 -2.38
N ASP A 91 -7.38 -13.75 -3.13
CA ASP A 91 -8.66 -14.41 -2.84
C ASP A 91 -8.52 -15.80 -2.20
N ALA A 92 -7.28 -16.32 -2.06
CA ALA A 92 -7.03 -17.52 -1.28
C ALA A 92 -6.93 -17.18 0.21
N ALA A 93 -7.48 -18.05 1.08
CA ALA A 93 -7.32 -17.89 2.52
C ALA A 93 -5.83 -18.00 2.87
N GLY A 94 -5.27 -16.95 3.46
CA GLY A 94 -3.84 -16.90 3.76
C GLY A 94 -3.47 -15.90 4.84
N SER A 95 -2.23 -15.98 5.29
CA SER A 95 -1.62 -14.98 6.15
C SER A 95 -1.39 -13.66 5.40
N THR A 96 -1.08 -12.61 6.16
CA THR A 96 -0.63 -11.33 5.60
C THR A 96 0.70 -11.53 4.88
N VAL A 97 0.78 -11.09 3.62
CA VAL A 97 2.02 -11.02 2.85
C VAL A 97 2.61 -9.63 3.02
N PHE A 98 3.93 -9.54 3.26
CA PHE A 98 4.63 -8.27 3.44
C PHE A 98 5.49 -7.99 2.21
N LEU A 99 5.42 -6.77 1.71
CA LEU A 99 6.22 -6.29 0.59
C LEU A 99 6.84 -4.93 0.93
N ALA A 100 8.16 -4.83 0.84
CA ALA A 100 8.89 -3.57 1.00
C ALA A 100 9.30 -3.06 -0.38
N ILE A 101 9.00 -1.80 -0.67
CA ILE A 101 9.44 -1.14 -1.89
C ILE A 101 10.69 -0.31 -1.57
N ALA A 102 11.77 -0.57 -2.29
CA ALA A 102 13.01 0.17 -2.14
C ALA A 102 12.98 1.49 -2.92
N GLU A 103 13.83 2.45 -2.53
CA GLU A 103 13.84 3.79 -3.13
C GLU A 103 14.16 3.78 -4.63
N ASN A 104 15.05 2.88 -5.07
CA ASN A 104 15.43 2.71 -6.47
C ASN A 104 14.29 2.15 -7.34
N GLU A 105 13.37 1.39 -6.77
CA GLU A 105 12.21 0.81 -7.49
C GLU A 105 11.11 1.86 -7.72
N LEU A 106 11.13 2.98 -7.00
CA LEU A 106 10.06 3.98 -7.04
C LEU A 106 10.11 4.88 -8.25
N ALA A 107 11.28 5.03 -8.88
CA ALA A 107 11.39 5.77 -10.14
C ALA A 107 10.48 5.15 -11.22
N GLU A 108 10.26 3.84 -11.16
CA GLU A 108 9.38 3.10 -12.08
C GLU A 108 7.89 3.27 -11.75
N TYR A 109 7.56 3.67 -10.52
CA TYR A 109 6.19 3.78 -10.02
C TYR A 109 5.70 5.22 -9.83
N VAL A 110 6.62 6.18 -9.74
CA VAL A 110 6.34 7.61 -9.61
C VAL A 110 6.68 8.29 -10.92
N VAL A 111 5.81 8.14 -11.92
CA VAL A 111 5.87 9.02 -13.08
C VAL A 111 5.63 10.46 -12.59
N PRO A 112 6.57 11.41 -12.78
CA PRO A 112 6.29 12.82 -12.52
C PRO A 112 5.19 13.24 -13.50
N PHE A 113 4.05 13.66 -12.97
CA PHE A 113 3.07 14.35 -13.79
C PHE A 113 3.67 15.73 -14.12
N ARG A 114 3.83 16.00 -15.41
CA ARG A 114 4.18 17.33 -15.94
C ARG A 114 3.05 18.31 -15.68
#